data_AF-D3YY47-F1
#
_entry.id   AF-D3YY47-F1
#
_cell.length_a   1.000
_cell.length_b   1.000
_cell.length_c   1.000
_cell.angle_alpha   90.00
_cell.angle_beta   90.00
_cell.angle_gamma   90.00
#
_symmetry.space_group_name_H-M   'P 1'
#
loop_
_entity.id
_entity.type
_entity.pdbx_description
1 polymer ?
#
loop_
_entity_poly.entity_id
_entity_poly.type
_entity_poly.pdbx_seq_one_letter_code
_entity_poly.pdbx_strand_id
1 'polypeptide(L)'
;MQTQRVPGRKRGRPPLHSTRVQMAVHNLYSASAASVPAVTIPKKRGRKPRYKIKSPVLMTPLALSPPRSTPEPDLSSIPQDAATIPSLVVPEALTVCLYINKQADVGPYLERRKLQQLPERLGPERPATVLQQAVQACIDCAHQPRLVFSLVKQGYRGELVSVSASFDGKQHLRSLPVVNSVGYVLRFLTKLCRSLLCDNLFSHLPFPGSIGASDKAQEREDGR
;
A
#
# COMPACT_ATOMS: atom_id res chain seq x y z
N MET A 1 -46.12 -0.51 -51.87
CA MET A 1 -46.12 -1.12 -50.52
C MET A 1 -45.11 -0.38 -49.65
N GLN A 2 -45.57 0.51 -48.77
CA GLN A 2 -44.70 1.23 -47.82
C GLN A 2 -44.76 0.54 -46.47
N THR A 3 -43.60 0.22 -45.87
CA THR A 3 -43.51 -0.39 -44.54
C THR A 3 -43.02 0.63 -43.51
N GLN A 4 -43.93 1.09 -42.65
CA GLN A 4 -43.56 1.92 -41.50
C GLN A 4 -42.66 1.14 -40.53
N ARG A 5 -41.60 1.78 -40.04
CA ARG A 5 -40.83 1.31 -38.88
C ARG A 5 -40.84 2.37 -37.78
N VAL A 6 -41.38 1.99 -36.62
CA VAL A 6 -41.54 2.85 -35.44
C VAL A 6 -40.18 3.12 -34.77
N PRO A 7 -39.82 4.39 -34.47
CA PRO A 7 -38.61 4.69 -33.71
C PRO A 7 -38.71 4.24 -32.24
N GLY A 8 -37.80 3.38 -31.80
CA GLY A 8 -37.75 2.87 -30.44
C GLY A 8 -37.44 3.96 -29.39
N ARG A 9 -38.24 4.03 -28.32
CA ARG A 9 -38.06 4.97 -27.21
C ARG A 9 -36.77 4.66 -26.43
N LYS A 10 -35.80 5.58 -26.44
CA LYS A 10 -34.59 5.48 -25.61
C LYS A 10 -34.94 5.64 -24.12
N ARG A 11 -34.71 4.61 -23.30
CA ARG A 11 -34.96 4.65 -21.86
C ARG A 11 -33.88 5.47 -21.13
N GLY A 12 -34.27 6.65 -20.66
CA GLY A 12 -33.89 7.22 -19.36
C GLY A 12 -32.40 7.36 -19.00
N ARG A 13 -31.83 8.52 -19.32
CA ARG A 13 -30.92 9.23 -18.40
C ARG A 13 -31.39 10.69 -18.32
N PRO A 14 -31.75 11.23 -17.14
CA PRO A 14 -32.14 12.63 -17.01
C PRO A 14 -30.96 13.55 -17.40
N PRO A 15 -31.15 14.57 -18.25
CA PRO A 15 -30.15 15.61 -18.46
C PRO A 15 -30.00 16.46 -17.20
N LEU A 16 -28.76 16.78 -16.83
CA LEU A 16 -28.47 17.79 -15.81
C LEU A 16 -28.80 19.16 -16.40
N HIS A 17 -29.77 19.86 -15.83
CA HIS A 17 -30.16 21.18 -16.30
C HIS A 17 -29.03 22.19 -16.02
N SER A 18 -28.55 22.84 -17.08
CA SER A 18 -27.71 24.03 -16.96
C SER A 18 -28.62 25.24 -16.70
N THR A 19 -28.38 25.96 -15.61
CA THR A 19 -29.01 27.25 -15.32
C THR A 19 -27.92 28.31 -15.13
N ARG A 20 -27.74 29.14 -16.16
CA ARG A 20 -26.88 30.32 -16.15
C ARG A 20 -27.77 31.56 -16.05
N VAL A 21 -27.89 32.17 -14.87
CA VAL A 21 -28.42 33.54 -14.71
C VAL A 21 -27.55 34.32 -13.73
N GLN A 22 -27.45 35.62 -14.03
CA GLN A 22 -26.43 36.60 -13.69
C GLN A 22 -26.28 36.98 -12.20
N MET A 23 -25.15 37.64 -11.93
CA MET A 23 -24.90 38.44 -10.73
C MET A 23 -25.87 39.63 -10.64
N ALA A 24 -26.30 39.97 -9.42
CA ALA A 24 -26.79 41.29 -9.07
C ALA A 24 -26.13 41.71 -7.75
N VAL A 25 -25.47 42.87 -7.74
CA VAL A 25 -24.76 43.42 -6.59
C VAL A 25 -25.56 44.62 -6.08
N HIS A 26 -26.07 44.57 -4.84
CA HIS A 26 -26.42 45.76 -4.07
C HIS A 26 -26.32 45.48 -2.57
N ASN A 27 -25.50 46.27 -1.89
CA ASN A 27 -25.50 46.38 -0.42
C ASN A 27 -26.74 47.16 0.04
N LEU A 28 -27.20 46.92 1.27
CA LEU A 28 -27.45 47.97 2.28
C LEU A 28 -27.79 47.37 3.65
N TYR A 29 -27.59 48.17 4.69
CA TYR A 29 -27.58 47.82 6.11
C TYR A 29 -28.90 48.22 6.78
N SER A 30 -29.55 47.33 7.55
CA SER A 30 -30.40 47.68 8.70
C SER A 30 -30.89 46.47 9.50
N ALA A 31 -31.27 46.72 10.75
CA ALA A 31 -31.54 45.73 11.79
C ALA A 31 -33.03 45.55 12.11
N SER A 32 -33.38 44.45 12.80
CA SER A 32 -34.19 44.42 14.04
C SER A 32 -35.09 43.17 14.20
N ALA A 33 -34.97 42.55 15.37
CA ALA A 33 -35.97 41.85 16.19
C ALA A 33 -36.98 40.81 15.63
N ALA A 34 -36.97 39.66 16.31
CA ALA A 34 -38.11 38.84 16.74
C ALA A 34 -38.98 38.10 15.70
N SER A 35 -38.82 36.77 15.63
CA SER A 35 -39.85 35.82 16.13
C SER A 35 -39.37 34.36 16.03
N VAL A 36 -39.71 33.55 17.03
CA VAL A 36 -39.50 32.09 17.06
C VAL A 36 -40.83 31.37 16.82
N PRO A 37 -40.84 30.29 16.02
CA PRO A 37 -41.83 29.23 16.16
C PRO A 37 -41.17 27.95 16.70
N ALA A 38 -41.69 27.45 17.82
CA ALA A 38 -41.28 26.17 18.40
C ALA A 38 -42.22 25.05 17.94
N VAL A 39 -41.72 24.03 17.23
CA VAL A 39 -42.49 22.81 16.91
C VAL A 39 -41.64 21.54 17.09
N THR A 40 -41.92 20.85 18.20
CA THR A 40 -41.78 19.41 18.49
C THR A 40 -40.55 18.62 18.00
N ILE A 41 -39.71 18.23 18.97
CA ILE A 41 -38.73 17.14 18.87
C ILE A 41 -39.44 15.78 18.88
N PRO A 42 -39.29 14.89 17.88
CA PRO A 42 -39.84 13.54 17.93
C PRO A 42 -39.04 12.66 18.93
N LYS A 43 -39.66 12.33 20.07
CA LYS A 43 -39.06 11.46 21.10
C LYS A 43 -39.12 9.98 20.70
N LYS A 44 -37.94 9.36 20.58
CA LYS A 44 -37.61 7.93 20.79
C LYS A 44 -38.39 6.85 20.01
N ARG A 45 -37.64 6.03 19.26
CA ARG A 45 -37.74 4.56 19.38
C ARG A 45 -36.36 4.00 19.76
N GLY A 46 -36.32 3.11 20.75
CA GLY A 46 -35.10 2.82 21.52
C GLY A 46 -34.06 1.93 20.84
N ARG A 47 -32.86 1.88 21.44
CA ARG A 47 -31.81 0.88 21.13
C ARG A 47 -32.36 -0.53 21.39
N LYS A 48 -32.09 -1.49 20.49
CA LYS A 48 -32.54 -2.89 20.66
C LYS A 48 -31.93 -3.50 21.95
N PRO A 49 -32.71 -4.25 22.76
CA PRO A 49 -32.20 -4.84 24.00
C PRO A 49 -31.11 -5.91 23.78
N ARG A 50 -30.09 -5.82 24.64
CA ARG A 50 -29.05 -6.81 24.98
C ARG A 50 -29.19 -8.23 24.39
N TYR A 51 -28.31 -8.59 23.46
CA TYR A 51 -27.83 -9.97 23.37
C TYR A 51 -26.82 -10.22 24.50
N LYS A 52 -27.08 -11.22 25.35
CA LYS A 52 -26.14 -11.64 26.41
C LYS A 52 -25.14 -12.65 25.82
N ILE A 53 -23.92 -12.23 25.56
CA ILE A 53 -22.80 -13.19 25.46
C ILE A 53 -22.50 -13.64 26.89
N LYS A 54 -22.72 -14.92 27.17
CA LYS A 54 -22.29 -15.55 28.43
C LYS A 54 -20.81 -15.89 28.29
N SER A 55 -19.98 -15.51 29.24
CA SER A 55 -18.61 -16.02 29.38
C SER A 55 -18.64 -17.45 29.92
N PRO A 56 -18.03 -18.45 29.25
CA PRO A 56 -17.67 -19.71 29.91
C PRO A 56 -16.54 -19.44 30.90
N VAL A 57 -16.72 -19.91 32.13
CA VAL A 57 -15.74 -19.82 33.22
C VAL A 57 -14.61 -20.84 33.00
N LEU A 58 -13.40 -20.49 33.44
CA LEU A 58 -12.26 -21.42 33.54
C LEU A 58 -12.66 -22.69 34.30
N MET A 59 -12.49 -23.86 33.70
CA MET A 59 -12.61 -25.15 34.38
C MET A 59 -11.30 -25.92 34.26
N THR A 60 -10.54 -25.90 35.36
CA THR A 60 -9.44 -26.82 35.62
C THR A 60 -10.00 -28.05 36.34
N PRO A 61 -9.85 -29.28 35.82
CA PRO A 61 -9.95 -30.49 36.62
C PRO A 61 -8.56 -30.88 37.16
N LEU A 62 -8.49 -31.29 38.41
CA LEU A 62 -7.25 -31.79 39.03
C LEU A 62 -6.86 -33.19 38.52
N ALA A 63 -5.55 -33.41 38.58
CA ALA A 63 -4.81 -34.66 38.60
C ALA A 63 -5.58 -35.99 38.84
N LEU A 64 -5.35 -36.94 37.93
CA LEU A 64 -5.20 -38.36 38.25
C LEU A 64 -4.01 -38.93 37.47
N SER A 65 -3.12 -39.63 38.18
CA SER A 65 -1.97 -40.40 37.70
C SER A 65 -2.20 -41.89 38.04
N PRO A 66 -1.26 -42.85 37.82
CA PRO A 66 -0.01 -42.84 37.05
C PRO A 66 -0.20 -43.69 35.77
N PRO A 67 0.39 -44.87 35.44
CA PRO A 67 1.49 -45.66 36.03
C PRO A 67 2.86 -45.40 35.33
N ARG A 68 3.75 -46.41 35.31
CA ARG A 68 5.13 -46.46 34.79
C ARG A 68 5.44 -47.91 34.43
N SER A 69 5.76 -48.24 33.16
CA SER A 69 6.67 -49.35 32.80
C SER A 69 6.90 -49.48 31.28
N THR A 70 8.19 -49.47 30.93
CA THR A 70 8.96 -50.06 29.81
C THR A 70 8.48 -51.42 29.26
N PRO A 71 8.96 -51.93 28.08
CA PRO A 71 10.28 -51.67 27.49
C PRO A 71 10.38 -51.44 25.95
N GLU A 72 11.58 -51.09 25.50
CA GLU A 72 12.03 -51.14 24.11
C GLU A 72 12.15 -52.60 23.60
N PRO A 73 11.95 -52.83 22.30
CA PRO A 73 12.55 -53.95 21.58
C PRO A 73 13.61 -53.49 20.56
N ASP A 74 14.69 -54.26 20.49
CA ASP A 74 15.93 -53.98 19.75
C ASP A 74 15.82 -53.69 18.24
N LEU A 75 16.78 -52.86 17.82
CA LEU A 75 17.63 -53.01 16.63
C LEU A 75 17.21 -54.09 15.61
N SER A 76 16.58 -53.67 14.51
CA SER A 76 16.67 -54.41 13.25
C SER A 76 16.81 -53.47 12.06
N SER A 77 17.76 -53.82 11.19
CA SER A 77 18.21 -53.11 10.00
C SER A 77 17.10 -52.71 9.04
N ILE A 78 17.08 -51.44 8.63
CA ILE A 78 16.49 -51.00 7.35
C ILE A 78 17.63 -50.40 6.52
N PRO A 79 17.83 -50.84 5.26
CA PRO A 79 19.02 -50.50 4.48
C PRO A 79 19.07 -49.00 4.11
N GLN A 80 20.29 -48.47 4.05
CA GLN A 80 20.56 -47.16 3.46
C GLN A 80 20.45 -47.26 1.93
N ASP A 81 19.28 -46.98 1.36
CA ASP A 81 19.22 -46.67 -0.08
C ASP A 81 17.99 -45.80 -0.47
N ALA A 82 18.16 -45.07 -1.57
CA ALA A 82 17.12 -44.46 -2.40
C ALA A 82 16.17 -43.41 -1.75
N ALA A 83 16.74 -42.34 -1.19
CA ALA A 83 16.07 -41.03 -1.20
C ALA A 83 17.07 -39.87 -1.20
N THR A 84 17.67 -39.58 -2.37
CA THR A 84 18.26 -38.25 -2.63
C THR A 84 17.12 -37.24 -2.66
N ILE A 85 16.74 -36.71 -1.50
CA ILE A 85 15.88 -35.54 -1.38
C ILE A 85 16.67 -34.38 -2.02
N PRO A 86 16.24 -33.82 -3.16
CA PRO A 86 16.87 -32.60 -3.66
C PRO A 86 16.68 -31.54 -2.57
N SER A 87 17.79 -30.93 -2.15
CA SER A 87 17.85 -29.97 -1.04
C SER A 87 16.64 -29.04 -1.06
N LEU A 88 15.97 -28.90 0.09
CA LEU A 88 14.85 -27.99 0.36
C LEU A 88 14.86 -26.78 -0.59
N VAL A 89 14.10 -26.88 -1.69
CA VAL A 89 14.00 -25.79 -2.67
C VAL A 89 13.17 -24.72 -2.00
N VAL A 90 13.85 -23.83 -1.28
CA VAL A 90 13.29 -22.55 -0.87
C VAL A 90 12.73 -21.92 -2.14
N PRO A 91 11.42 -21.64 -2.22
CA PRO A 91 10.86 -21.04 -3.42
C PRO A 91 11.62 -19.76 -3.71
N GLU A 92 12.26 -19.68 -4.89
CA GLU A 92 12.96 -18.47 -5.34
C GLU A 92 11.93 -17.35 -5.47
N ALA A 93 11.74 -16.63 -4.39
CA ALA A 93 10.84 -15.50 -4.34
C ALA A 93 11.37 -14.47 -5.32
N LEU A 94 10.53 -14.05 -6.29
CA LEU A 94 10.90 -13.04 -7.27
C LEU A 94 11.51 -11.83 -6.56
N THR A 95 12.80 -11.61 -6.75
CA THR A 95 13.53 -10.46 -6.20
C THR A 95 13.72 -9.39 -7.27
N VAL A 96 13.84 -8.15 -6.82
CA VAL A 96 14.04 -6.96 -7.67
C VAL A 96 15.11 -6.09 -7.03
N CYS A 97 15.95 -5.48 -7.86
CA CYS A 97 16.76 -4.34 -7.49
C CYS A 97 16.24 -3.10 -8.22
N LEU A 98 16.17 -1.96 -7.52
CA LEU A 98 16.07 -0.65 -8.13
C LEU A 98 17.32 0.16 -7.82
N TYR A 99 17.74 0.95 -8.79
CA TYR A 99 18.83 1.91 -8.67
C TYR A 99 18.25 3.32 -8.56
N ILE A 100 18.88 4.16 -7.74
CA ILE A 100 18.46 5.55 -7.49
C ILE A 100 19.43 6.49 -8.21
N ASN A 101 18.89 7.30 -9.12
CA ASN A 101 19.66 8.30 -9.83
C ASN A 101 19.88 9.53 -8.94
N LYS A 102 21.03 9.60 -8.27
CA LYS A 102 21.42 10.76 -7.45
C LYS A 102 21.53 12.07 -8.25
N GLN A 103 21.67 11.97 -9.58
CA GLN A 103 21.82 13.10 -10.49
C GLN A 103 20.53 13.48 -11.23
N ALA A 104 19.39 12.82 -10.93
CA ALA A 104 18.10 13.17 -11.50
C ALA A 104 17.66 14.60 -11.14
N ASP A 105 16.73 15.14 -11.92
CA ASP A 105 15.96 16.30 -11.46
C ASP A 105 15.14 15.89 -10.23
N VAL A 106 15.24 16.70 -9.18
CA VAL A 106 14.61 16.46 -7.88
C VAL A 106 13.19 17.02 -7.84
N GLY A 107 12.83 17.86 -8.81
CA GLY A 107 11.55 18.57 -8.85
C GLY A 107 11.39 19.56 -7.69
N PRO A 108 10.22 20.21 -7.54
CA PRO A 108 9.98 21.19 -6.50
C PRO A 108 9.61 20.56 -5.14
N TYR A 109 9.38 19.24 -5.08
CA TYR A 109 8.87 18.56 -3.89
C TYR A 109 9.93 17.82 -3.07
N LEU A 110 11.07 17.46 -3.68
CA LEU A 110 12.13 16.66 -3.03
C LEU A 110 13.39 17.50 -2.79
N GLU A 111 14.09 17.20 -1.70
CA GLU A 111 15.31 17.89 -1.31
C GLU A 111 16.55 17.19 -1.87
N ARG A 112 17.33 17.89 -2.72
CA ARG A 112 18.57 17.34 -3.30
C ARG A 112 19.56 16.84 -2.25
N ARG A 113 19.66 17.51 -1.10
CA ARG A 113 20.55 17.09 0.01
C ARG A 113 20.15 15.73 0.58
N LYS A 114 18.85 15.48 0.78
CA LYS A 114 18.33 14.20 1.28
C LYS A 114 18.42 13.10 0.22
N LEU A 115 18.12 13.40 -1.05
CA LEU A 115 18.27 12.44 -2.15
C LEU A 115 19.71 11.96 -2.32
N GLN A 116 20.71 12.81 -2.07
CA GLN A 116 22.12 12.41 -2.08
C GLN A 116 22.49 11.47 -0.91
N GLN A 117 21.79 11.58 0.22
CA GLN A 117 21.94 10.70 1.40
C GLN A 117 21.22 9.34 1.24
N LEU A 118 20.32 9.19 0.26
CA LEU A 118 19.68 7.90 0.00
C LEU A 118 20.70 6.82 -0.40
N PRO A 119 20.40 5.54 -0.14
CA PRO A 119 21.14 4.43 -0.71
C PRO A 119 21.08 4.51 -2.25
N GLU A 120 22.15 4.06 -2.90
CA GLU A 120 22.23 4.05 -4.37
C GLU A 120 21.39 2.93 -5.01
N ARG A 121 21.06 1.91 -4.22
CA ARG A 121 20.25 0.75 -4.60
C ARG A 121 19.26 0.35 -3.52
N LEU A 122 18.11 -0.18 -3.94
CA LEU A 122 17.09 -0.82 -3.10
C LEU A 122 16.93 -2.27 -3.57
N GLY A 123 17.24 -3.25 -2.72
CA GLY A 123 17.21 -4.69 -3.03
C GLY A 123 18.60 -5.34 -3.23
N PRO A 124 18.65 -6.68 -3.40
CA PRO A 124 17.59 -7.53 -3.92
C PRO A 124 16.51 -7.87 -2.87
N GLU A 125 15.27 -7.50 -3.16
CA GLU A 125 14.13 -7.67 -2.24
C GLU A 125 12.84 -7.99 -3.01
N ARG A 126 11.79 -8.43 -2.32
CA ARG A 126 10.48 -8.67 -2.96
C ARG A 126 9.93 -7.37 -3.58
N PRO A 127 9.25 -7.40 -4.75
CA PRO A 127 8.78 -6.19 -5.41
C PRO A 127 7.87 -5.30 -4.55
N ALA A 128 7.09 -5.89 -3.63
CA ALA A 128 6.30 -5.15 -2.64
C ALA A 128 7.18 -4.35 -1.64
N THR A 129 8.23 -4.97 -1.10
CA THR A 129 9.21 -4.34 -0.20
C THR A 129 9.96 -3.21 -0.91
N VAL A 130 10.44 -3.47 -2.13
CA VAL A 130 11.17 -2.48 -2.95
C VAL A 130 10.27 -1.29 -3.30
N LEU A 131 9.00 -1.54 -3.63
CA LEU A 131 8.03 -0.47 -3.87
C LEU A 131 7.77 0.36 -2.61
N GLN A 132 7.60 -0.28 -1.46
CA GLN A 132 7.42 0.40 -0.17
C GLN A 132 8.63 1.28 0.16
N GLN A 133 9.84 0.74 0.05
CA GLN A 133 11.10 1.46 0.28
C GLN A 133 11.25 2.66 -0.67
N ALA A 134 10.99 2.50 -1.97
CA ALA A 134 11.11 3.58 -2.94
C ALA A 134 10.10 4.72 -2.67
N VAL A 135 8.86 4.38 -2.30
CA VAL A 135 7.85 5.39 -1.93
C VAL A 135 8.18 6.06 -0.60
N GLN A 136 8.67 5.31 0.39
CA GLN A 136 9.11 5.86 1.67
C GLN A 136 10.29 6.83 1.49
N ALA A 137 11.29 6.45 0.68
CA ALA A 137 12.42 7.31 0.34
C ALA A 137 11.99 8.64 -0.31
N CYS A 138 10.96 8.64 -1.18
CA CYS A 138 10.39 9.88 -1.72
C CYS A 138 9.72 10.74 -0.64
N ILE A 139 9.03 10.14 0.33
CA ILE A 139 8.37 10.85 1.44
C ILE A 139 9.42 11.47 2.37
N ASP A 140 10.44 10.71 2.75
CA ASP A 140 11.48 11.15 3.70
C ASP A 140 12.34 12.26 3.07
N CYS A 141 12.62 12.16 1.76
CA CYS A 141 13.30 13.17 0.98
C CYS A 141 12.46 14.42 0.68
N ALA A 142 11.17 14.45 1.02
CA ALA A 142 10.32 15.57 0.70
C ALA A 142 10.71 16.85 1.47
N HIS A 143 10.66 17.99 0.79
CA HIS A 143 10.58 19.31 1.43
C HIS A 143 9.19 19.55 2.05
N GLN A 144 8.14 18.98 1.45
CA GLN A 144 6.76 19.10 1.93
C GLN A 144 6.10 17.71 2.02
N PRO A 145 6.38 16.92 3.08
CA PRO A 145 5.91 15.53 3.21
C PRO A 145 4.39 15.39 3.05
N ARG A 146 3.61 16.35 3.57
CA ARG A 146 2.14 16.38 3.45
C ARG A 146 1.65 16.40 1.99
N LEU A 147 2.32 17.12 1.08
CA LEU A 147 1.95 17.11 -0.34
C LEU A 147 2.35 15.80 -1.01
N VAL A 148 3.60 15.36 -0.84
CA VAL A 148 4.10 14.10 -1.42
C VAL A 148 3.23 12.92 -0.99
N PHE A 149 2.90 12.83 0.29
CA PHE A 149 2.03 11.80 0.85
C PHE A 149 0.57 11.87 0.36
N SER A 150 0.10 13.05 -0.07
CA SER A 150 -1.23 13.20 -0.69
C SER A 150 -1.27 12.65 -2.12
N LEU A 151 -0.14 12.71 -2.85
CA LEU A 151 0.01 12.19 -4.21
C LEU A 151 0.14 10.65 -4.24
N VAL A 152 0.68 10.07 -3.16
CA VAL A 152 0.75 8.60 -2.95
C VAL A 152 -0.67 8.03 -2.85
N LYS A 153 -1.09 7.32 -3.89
CA LYS A 153 -2.42 6.73 -3.98
C LYS A 153 -2.55 5.48 -3.11
N GLN A 154 -3.62 5.43 -2.32
CA GLN A 154 -3.92 4.29 -1.47
C GLN A 154 -4.38 3.07 -2.28
N GLY A 155 -3.87 1.89 -1.92
CA GLY A 155 -4.40 0.59 -2.34
C GLY A 155 -5.62 0.20 -1.49
N TYR A 156 -6.65 -0.34 -2.13
CA TYR A 156 -7.94 -0.69 -1.50
C TYR A 156 -8.29 -2.18 -1.59
N ARG A 157 -7.38 -3.03 -2.09
CA ARG A 157 -7.66 -4.45 -2.38
C ARG A 157 -6.42 -5.31 -2.20
N GLY A 158 -6.62 -6.52 -1.68
CA GLY A 158 -5.58 -7.52 -1.48
C GLY A 158 -4.81 -7.32 -0.18
N GLU A 159 -3.66 -7.97 -0.08
CA GLU A 159 -2.66 -7.72 0.96
C GLU A 159 -2.05 -6.32 0.75
N LEU A 160 -1.75 -5.61 1.85
CA LEU A 160 -1.32 -4.21 1.81
C LEU A 160 -0.09 -4.00 2.69
N VAL A 161 0.89 -3.24 2.20
CA VAL A 161 2.01 -2.69 3.00
C VAL A 161 1.76 -1.22 3.31
N SER A 162 2.27 -0.72 4.42
CA SER A 162 2.10 0.68 4.84
C SER A 162 3.35 1.52 4.63
N VAL A 163 3.19 2.74 4.13
CA VAL A 163 4.19 3.82 4.20
C VAL A 163 3.72 4.89 5.17
N SER A 164 4.66 5.55 5.85
CA SER A 164 4.37 6.59 6.84
C SER A 164 4.92 7.95 6.44
N ALA A 165 4.27 9.02 6.90
CA ALA A 165 4.78 10.38 6.81
C ALA A 165 4.55 11.12 8.13
N SER A 166 5.54 11.89 8.57
CA SER A 166 5.40 12.81 9.70
C SER A 166 5.06 14.20 9.19
N PHE A 167 3.89 14.74 9.55
CA PHE A 167 3.53 16.14 9.32
C PHE A 167 2.46 16.59 10.33
N ASP A 168 2.31 17.90 10.53
CA ASP A 168 1.36 18.49 11.50
C ASP A 168 1.50 17.90 12.94
N GLY A 169 2.72 17.48 13.31
CA GLY A 169 3.03 16.83 14.59
C GLY A 169 2.54 15.38 14.74
N LYS A 170 2.09 14.73 13.66
CA LYS A 170 1.47 13.40 13.67
C LYS A 170 2.07 12.47 12.62
N GLN A 171 2.03 11.18 12.91
CA GLN A 171 2.32 10.12 11.95
C GLN A 171 1.06 9.77 11.16
N HIS A 172 1.17 9.79 9.84
CA HIS A 172 0.11 9.44 8.90
C HIS A 172 0.50 8.18 8.13
N LEU A 173 -0.40 7.19 8.00
CA LEU A 173 -0.16 5.95 7.26
C LEU A 173 -0.97 5.86 5.97
N ARG A 174 -0.34 5.36 4.89
CA ARG A 174 -0.98 5.07 3.60
C ARG A 174 -0.69 3.61 3.22
N SER A 175 -1.75 2.89 2.87
CA SER A 175 -1.67 1.52 2.38
C SER A 175 -1.31 1.49 0.90
N LEU A 176 -0.34 0.68 0.50
CA LEU A 176 0.01 0.34 -0.88
C LEU A 176 -0.33 -1.13 -1.12
N PRO A 177 -0.75 -1.53 -2.35
CA PRO A 177 -0.97 -2.94 -2.64
C PRO A 177 0.35 -3.73 -2.62
N VAL A 178 0.34 -4.92 -2.03
CA VAL A 178 1.40 -5.90 -2.21
C VAL A 178 1.40 -6.35 -3.67
N VAL A 179 2.57 -6.35 -4.29
CA VAL A 179 2.74 -6.65 -5.72
C VAL A 179 3.93 -7.57 -5.97
N ASN A 180 3.74 -8.48 -6.92
CA ASN A 180 4.72 -9.50 -7.32
C ASN A 180 5.22 -9.28 -8.76
N SER A 181 5.16 -8.04 -9.28
CA SER A 181 5.48 -7.73 -10.68
C SER A 181 6.38 -6.49 -10.78
N VAL A 182 7.59 -6.68 -11.34
CA VAL A 182 8.56 -5.60 -11.62
C VAL A 182 7.93 -4.51 -12.49
N GLY A 183 7.20 -4.92 -13.54
CA GLY A 183 6.51 -3.99 -14.44
C GLY A 183 5.43 -3.15 -13.75
N TYR A 184 4.77 -3.68 -12.70
CA TYR A 184 3.87 -2.86 -11.87
C TYR A 184 4.68 -1.84 -11.05
N VAL A 185 5.74 -2.27 -10.36
CA VAL A 185 6.58 -1.39 -9.52
C VAL A 185 7.09 -0.22 -10.32
N LEU A 186 7.70 -0.48 -11.48
CA LEU A 186 8.20 0.57 -12.39
C LEU A 186 7.07 1.50 -12.84
N ARG A 187 5.92 0.98 -13.31
CA ARG A 187 4.78 1.81 -13.74
C ARG A 187 4.19 2.66 -12.61
N PHE A 188 4.18 2.16 -11.37
CA PHE A 188 3.76 2.93 -10.20
C PHE A 188 4.75 4.07 -9.94
N LEU A 189 6.05 3.77 -9.88
CA LEU A 189 7.10 4.75 -9.61
C LEU A 189 7.16 5.82 -10.71
N THR A 190 7.13 5.45 -12.00
CA THR A 190 7.04 6.44 -13.10
C THR A 190 5.85 7.39 -12.93
N LYS A 191 4.70 6.90 -12.45
CA LYS A 191 3.51 7.73 -12.22
C LYS A 191 3.67 8.66 -11.00
N LEU A 192 4.32 8.18 -9.94
CA LEU A 192 4.65 8.99 -8.77
C LEU A 192 5.68 10.06 -9.11
N CYS A 193 6.80 9.68 -9.75
CA CYS A 193 7.86 10.59 -10.23
C CYS A 193 7.30 11.72 -11.11
N ARG A 194 6.43 11.41 -12.07
CA ARG A 194 5.74 12.44 -12.88
C ARG A 194 4.83 13.36 -12.08
N SER A 195 4.23 12.86 -11.00
CA SER A 195 3.41 13.69 -10.09
C SER A 195 4.28 14.57 -9.17
N LEU A 196 5.53 14.15 -8.93
CA LEU A 196 6.55 14.85 -8.16
C LEU A 196 7.51 15.70 -9.01
N LEU A 197 7.34 15.67 -10.35
CA LEU A 197 8.23 16.31 -11.32
C LEU A 197 9.71 15.91 -11.15
N CYS A 198 9.97 14.66 -10.76
CA CYS A 198 11.32 14.10 -10.56
C CYS A 198 11.55 12.88 -11.47
N ASP A 199 11.56 13.12 -12.79
CA ASP A 199 11.69 12.05 -13.78
C ASP A 199 13.06 11.35 -13.72
N ASN A 200 13.08 10.06 -14.08
CA ASN A 200 14.27 9.19 -14.09
C ASN A 200 14.98 9.01 -12.71
N LEU A 201 14.29 9.29 -11.60
CA LEU A 201 14.82 9.05 -10.25
C LEU A 201 15.07 7.56 -9.94
N PHE A 202 14.25 6.65 -10.47
CA PHE A 202 14.38 5.20 -10.28
C PHE A 202 14.54 4.46 -11.60
N SER A 203 15.40 3.44 -11.61
CA SER A 203 15.59 2.50 -12.72
C SER A 203 15.72 1.06 -12.19
N HIS A 204 15.47 0.08 -13.06
CA HIS A 204 15.79 -1.34 -12.81
C HIS A 204 17.20 -1.71 -13.33
N LEU A 205 17.84 -0.80 -14.06
CA LEU A 205 19.21 -0.90 -14.57
C LEU A 205 20.11 0.09 -13.82
N PRO A 206 21.40 -0.23 -13.59
CA PRO A 206 22.36 0.68 -12.99
C PRO A 206 22.58 1.93 -13.85
N PHE A 207 22.94 3.05 -13.22
CA PHE A 207 23.24 4.30 -13.92
C PHE A 207 24.73 4.40 -14.27
N PRO A 208 25.11 4.85 -15.48
CA PRO A 208 26.52 5.09 -15.80
C PRO A 208 27.07 6.21 -14.91
N GLY A 209 28.16 5.91 -14.19
CA GLY A 209 28.74 6.80 -13.17
C GLY A 209 28.37 6.46 -11.71
N SER A 210 27.50 5.47 -11.48
CA SER A 210 27.17 4.93 -10.15
C SER A 210 28.14 3.81 -9.68
N ILE A 211 29.26 3.63 -10.38
CA ILE A 211 30.28 2.61 -10.08
C ILE A 211 31.16 3.13 -8.93
N GLY A 212 30.61 3.10 -7.71
CA GLY A 212 31.21 3.68 -6.51
C GLY A 212 31.19 2.80 -5.26
N ALA A 213 30.42 1.70 -5.22
CA ALA A 213 30.53 0.66 -4.19
C ALA A 213 29.81 -0.64 -4.59
N SER A 214 30.42 -1.78 -4.26
CA SER A 214 29.76 -3.09 -4.16
C SER A 214 29.21 -3.72 -5.45
N ASP A 215 30.11 -4.06 -6.38
CA ASP A 215 29.97 -5.30 -7.16
C ASP A 215 31.20 -6.20 -6.93
N LYS A 216 31.13 -7.01 -5.87
CA LYS A 216 32.13 -8.00 -5.46
C LYS A 216 31.46 -9.27 -4.91
N ALA A 217 30.51 -9.80 -5.67
CA ALA A 217 30.03 -11.18 -5.60
C ALA A 217 29.24 -11.44 -6.91
N GLN A 218 29.53 -12.43 -7.74
CA GLN A 218 30.06 -13.74 -7.40
C GLN A 218 30.67 -14.42 -8.64
N GLU A 219 32.00 -14.37 -8.77
CA GLU A 219 32.73 -15.29 -9.65
C GLU A 219 33.26 -16.44 -8.77
N ARG A 220 32.47 -17.52 -8.69
CA ARG A 220 33.02 -18.83 -8.35
C ARG A 220 33.55 -19.43 -9.64
N GLU A 221 34.83 -19.19 -9.89
CA GLU A 221 35.59 -19.96 -10.87
C GLU A 221 35.63 -21.41 -10.39
N ASP A 222 34.88 -22.27 -11.07
CA ASP A 222 35.04 -23.71 -11.02
C ASP A 222 35.99 -24.12 -12.15
N GLY A 223 37.04 -24.88 -11.80
CA GLY A 223 37.94 -25.51 -12.76
C GLY A 223 39.31 -24.86 -12.96
N ARG A 224 40.29 -25.28 -12.13
CA ARG A 224 41.31 -26.24 -12.61
C ARG A 224 42.00 -27.02 -11.48
#